data_AF-A0A183G459-F1
#
_entry.id   AF-A0A183G459-F1
#
_cell.length_a   1.000
_cell.length_b   1.000
_cell.length_c   1.000
_cell.angle_alpha   90.00
_cell.angle_beta   90.00
_cell.angle_gamma   90.00
#
_symmetry.space_group_name_H-M   'P 1'
#
loop_
_entity.id
_entity.type
_entity.pdbx_description
1 polymer ?
#
loop_
_entity_poly.entity_id
_entity_poly.type
_entity_poly.pdbx_seq_one_letter_code
_entity_poly.pdbx_strand_id
1 'polypeptide(L)' 'MASERSEKVLLKNTINPQVITMQYAVRGPIVIRANEIEKEIEKGAKKPFTTVIKANIGDAHAMGQTPITFNRQVSFSS' A
#
# COMPACT_ATOMS: atom_id res chain seq x y z
N MET A 1 42.09 -8.64 19.63
CA MET A 1 41.08 -9.53 19.00
C MET A 1 39.90 -8.67 18.61
N ALA A 2 39.67 -8.47 17.32
CA ALA A 2 38.61 -7.62 16.82
C ALA A 2 37.26 -8.31 17.05
N SER A 3 36.34 -7.63 17.73
CA SER A 3 34.96 -8.08 17.90
C SER A 3 34.27 -8.03 16.54
N GLU A 4 33.94 -9.20 15.98
CA GLU A 4 33.13 -9.32 14.78
C GLU A 4 31.81 -8.58 14.98
N ARG A 5 31.57 -7.52 14.20
CA ARG A 5 30.24 -6.89 14.15
C ARG A 5 29.32 -7.86 13.43
N SER A 6 28.58 -8.66 14.20
CA SER A 6 27.39 -9.34 13.68
C SER A 6 26.51 -8.29 13.00
N GLU A 7 26.26 -8.46 11.69
CA GLU A 7 25.31 -7.61 10.98
C GLU A 7 23.98 -7.69 11.74
N LYS A 8 23.45 -6.53 12.14
CA LYS A 8 22.17 -6.45 12.85
C LYS A 8 21.05 -6.68 11.85
N VAL A 9 20.82 -7.95 11.49
CA VAL A 9 19.75 -8.35 10.56
C VAL A 9 18.46 -8.53 11.35
N LEU A 10 17.40 -7.85 10.90
CA LEU A 10 16.07 -8.02 11.47
C LEU A 10 15.46 -9.33 10.98
N LEU A 11 15.22 -10.26 11.89
CA LEU A 11 14.54 -11.52 11.61
C LEU A 11 13.13 -11.49 12.22
N LYS A 12 12.20 -12.23 11.61
CA LYS A 12 10.80 -12.27 12.08
C LYS A 12 10.67 -12.77 13.53
N ASN A 13 11.59 -13.61 13.99
CA ASN A 13 11.66 -14.11 15.37
C ASN A 13 12.34 -13.15 16.36
N THR A 14 13.04 -12.12 15.88
CA THR A 14 13.76 -11.15 16.73
C THR A 14 13.02 -9.81 16.87
N ILE A 15 11.91 -9.60 16.15
CA ILE A 15 11.09 -8.38 16.26
C ILE A 15 9.99 -8.53 17.32
N ASN A 16 9.50 -7.39 17.83
CA ASN A 16 8.44 -7.35 18.85
C ASN A 16 7.21 -8.20 18.40
N PRO A 17 6.80 -9.21 19.17
CA PRO A 17 5.63 -10.05 18.87
C PRO A 17 4.35 -9.24 18.63
N GLN A 18 4.17 -8.11 19.31
CA GLN A 18 2.99 -7.25 19.15
C GLN A 18 2.87 -6.66 17.73
N VAL A 19 3.99 -6.43 17.05
CA VAL A 19 4.04 -5.96 15.65
C VAL A 19 3.65 -7.09 14.70
N ILE A 20 3.97 -8.34 15.04
CA ILE A 20 3.60 -9.52 14.26
C ILE A 20 2.09 -9.79 14.36
N THR A 21 1.51 -9.59 15.55
CA THR A 21 0.08 -9.81 15.80
C THR A 21 -0.80 -8.63 15.38
N MET A 22 -0.22 -7.44 15.19
CA MET A 22 -0.97 -6.25 14.79
C MET A 22 -1.59 -6.46 13.40
N GLN A 23 -2.92 -6.29 13.32
CA GLN A 23 -3.64 -6.33 12.05
C GLN A 23 -3.90 -4.91 11.55
N TYR A 24 -3.28 -4.55 10.43
CA TYR A 24 -3.55 -3.30 9.74
C TYR A 24 -4.69 -3.49 8.73
N ALA A 25 -5.94 -3.38 9.21
CA ALA A 25 -7.14 -3.69 8.44
C ALA A 25 -7.30 -2.89 7.13
N VAL A 26 -6.71 -1.70 7.05
CA VAL A 26 -6.74 -0.83 5.86
C VAL A 26 -5.98 -1.44 4.66
N ARG A 27 -5.10 -2.42 4.90
CA ARG A 27 -4.43 -3.24 3.87
C ARG A 27 -4.64 -4.74 4.12
N GLY A 28 -5.86 -5.11 4.51
CA GLY A 28 -6.23 -6.50 4.74
C GLY A 28 -6.29 -7.36 3.46
N PRO A 29 -6.74 -8.62 3.59
CA PRO A 29 -6.77 -9.62 2.50
C PRO A 29 -7.51 -9.17 1.24
N ILE A 30 -8.54 -8.32 1.40
CA ILE A 30 -9.34 -7.78 0.30
C ILE A 30 -8.50 -6.88 -0.62
N VAL A 31 -7.63 -6.03 -0.04
CA VAL A 31 -6.76 -5.14 -0.81
C VAL A 31 -5.68 -5.93 -1.54
N ILE A 32 -5.16 -6.98 -0.90
CA ILE A 32 -4.21 -7.91 -1.50
C ILE A 32 -4.84 -8.60 -2.71
N ARG A 33 -6.05 -9.15 -2.55
CA ARG A 33 -6.77 -9.82 -3.64
C ARG A 33 -7.13 -8.86 -4.77
N ALA A 34 -7.53 -7.62 -4.46
CA ALA A 34 -7.78 -6.59 -5.46
C ALA A 34 -6.53 -6.30 -6.31
N ASN A 35 -5.35 -6.18 -5.70
CA ASN A 35 -4.08 -6.00 -6.42
C ASN A 35 -3.71 -7.21 -7.29
N GLU A 36 -3.99 -8.44 -6.84
CA GLU A 36 -3.77 -9.64 -7.65
C GLU A 36 -4.66 -9.66 -8.88
N ILE A 37 -5.94 -9.32 -8.71
CA ILE A 37 -6.92 -9.26 -9.80
C ILE A 37 -6.55 -8.17 -10.82
N GLU A 38 -6.06 -7.01 -10.39
CA GLU A 38 -5.50 -5.98 -11.29
C GLU A 38 -4.39 -6.56 -12.16
N LYS A 39 -3.42 -7.26 -11.55
CA LYS A 39 -2.31 -7.89 -12.28
C LYS A 39 -2.78 -9.02 -13.21
N GLU A 40 -3.80 -9.77 -12.83
CA GLU A 40 -4.41 -10.80 -13.68
C GLU A 40 -5.04 -10.15 -14.93
N ILE A 41 -5.77 -9.05 -14.75
CA ILE A 41 -6.41 -8.30 -15.85
C ILE A 41 -5.35 -7.68 -16.77
N GLU A 42 -4.29 -7.08 -16.23
CA GLU A 42 -3.15 -6.54 -17.02
C GLU A 42 -2.46 -7.62 -17.88
N LYS A 43 -2.41 -8.87 -17.38
CA LYS A 43 -1.87 -10.02 -18.12
C LYS A 43 -2.85 -10.63 -19.13
N GLY A 44 -4.04 -10.04 -19.28
CA GLY A 44 -5.04 -10.48 -20.26
C GLY A 44 -6.02 -11.53 -19.76
N ALA A 45 -6.13 -11.76 -18.44
CA ALA A 45 -7.13 -12.67 -17.90
C ALA A 45 -8.55 -12.10 -18.09
N LYS A 46 -9.46 -12.90 -18.68
CA LYS A 46 -10.87 -12.51 -18.82
C LYS A 46 -11.59 -12.65 -17.46
N LYS A 47 -12.05 -11.53 -16.93
CA LYS A 47 -12.90 -11.42 -15.73
C LYS A 47 -14.25 -10.79 -16.12
N PRO A 48 -15.31 -10.93 -15.32
CA PRO A 48 -16.61 -10.30 -15.61
C PRO A 48 -16.59 -8.75 -15.51
N PHE A 49 -15.42 -8.16 -15.26
CA PHE A 49 -15.17 -6.72 -15.16
C PHE A 49 -13.79 -6.40 -15.75
N THR A 50 -13.61 -5.18 -16.24
CA THR A 50 -12.39 -4.73 -16.94
C THR A 50 -11.45 -3.91 -16.07
N THR A 51 -11.92 -3.39 -14.94
CA THR A 51 -11.15 -2.55 -14.02
C THR A 51 -11.51 -2.87 -12.57
N VAL A 52 -10.56 -2.66 -11.66
CA VAL A 52 -10.76 -2.77 -10.22
C VAL A 52 -10.76 -1.36 -9.63
N ILE A 53 -11.79 -1.00 -8.87
CA ILE A 53 -11.88 0.29 -8.17
C ILE A 53 -11.72 0.05 -6.68
N LYS A 54 -10.66 0.61 -6.08
CA LYS A 54 -10.35 0.48 -4.65
C LYS A 54 -11.12 1.51 -3.83
N ALA A 55 -12.30 1.14 -3.36
CA ALA A 55 -13.13 1.98 -2.48
C ALA A 55 -12.81 1.79 -0.97
N ASN A 56 -11.73 1.09 -0.63
CA ASN A 56 -11.38 0.73 0.75
C ASN A 56 -10.62 1.84 1.51
N ILE A 57 -10.17 2.87 0.82
CA ILE A 57 -9.53 4.07 1.38
C ILE A 57 -10.31 5.26 0.83
N GLY A 58 -10.60 6.25 1.68
CA GLY A 58 -11.18 7.54 1.27
C GLY A 58 -10.19 8.39 0.48
N ASP A 59 -9.65 7.86 -0.62
CA ASP A 59 -8.81 8.59 -1.56
C ASP A 59 -9.70 9.19 -2.66
N ALA A 60 -10.27 10.35 -2.35
CA ALA A 60 -11.16 11.05 -3.26
C ALA A 60 -10.45 11.47 -4.56
N HIS A 61 -9.12 11.61 -4.56
CA HIS A 61 -8.37 11.89 -5.78
C HIS A 61 -8.31 10.66 -6.70
N ALA A 62 -8.12 9.46 -6.16
CA ALA A 62 -8.20 8.22 -6.93
C ALA A 62 -9.62 7.96 -7.52
N MET A 63 -10.64 8.59 -6.94
CA MET A 63 -12.03 8.56 -7.42
C MET A 63 -12.37 9.70 -8.41
N GLY A 64 -11.39 10.50 -8.83
CA GLY A 64 -11.59 11.54 -9.85
C GLY A 64 -11.96 12.92 -9.33
N GLN A 65 -11.77 13.21 -8.03
CA GLN A 65 -11.97 14.56 -7.50
C GLN A 65 -10.95 15.53 -8.13
N THR A 66 -11.46 16.59 -8.78
CA THR A 66 -10.63 17.69 -9.28
C THR A 66 -9.91 18.35 -8.10
N PRO A 67 -8.58 18.44 -8.12
CA PRO A 67 -7.87 19.01 -7.00
C PRO A 67 -8.09 20.52 -6.84
N ILE A 68 -8.08 21.00 -5.59
CA ILE A 68 -8.24 22.42 -5.28
C ILE A 68 -6.98 23.19 -5.69
N THR A 69 -7.13 24.14 -6.61
CA THR A 69 -6.02 24.90 -7.22
C THR A 69 -5.27 25.78 -6.21
N PHE A 70 -5.99 26.46 -5.31
CA PHE A 70 -5.41 27.42 -4.37
C PHE A 70 -4.33 26.81 -3.45
N ASN A 71 -4.63 25.67 -2.81
CA ASN A 71 -3.70 25.01 -1.88
C ASN A 71 -2.39 24.56 -2.56
N ARG A 72 -2.44 24.24 -3.86
CA ARG A 72 -1.26 23.79 -4.62
C ARG A 72 -0.36 24.95 -5.07
N GLN A 73 -0.95 26.11 -5.35
CA GLN A 73 -0.18 27.30 -5.75
C GLN A 73 0.64 27.86 -4.57
N VAL A 74 0.05 27.88 -3.38
CA VAL A 74 0.71 28.42 -2.16
C VAL A 74 1.80 27.47 -1.62
N SER A 75 1.65 26.15 -1.79
CA SER A 75 2.66 25.18 -1.34
C SER A 75 3.92 25.14 -2.23
N PHE A 76 3.84 25.65 -3.46
CA PHE A 76 4.97 25.71 -4.40
C PHE A 76 5.81 26.99 -4.26
N SER A 77 5.37 27.95 -3.44
CA SER A 77 5.98 29.28 -3.33
C SER A 77 6.77 29.52 -2.03
N SER A 78 7.18 28.46 -1.31
CA SER A 78 8.01 28.54 -0.10
C SER A 78 9.35 27.84 -0.26
#